data_AF-A0AAU6K8D7-F1
#
_entry.id   AF-A0AAU6K8D7-F1
#
_cell.length_a   1.000
_cell.length_b   1.000
_cell.length_c   1.000
_cell.angle_alpha   90.00
_cell.angle_beta   90.00
_cell.angle_gamma   90.00
#
_symmetry.space_group_name_H-M   'P 1'
#
loop_
_entity.id
_entity.type
_entity.pdbx_description
1 polymer ?
#
loop_
_entity_poly.entity_id
_entity_poly.type
_entity_poly.pdbx_seq_one_letter_code
_entity_poly.pdbx_strand_id
1 'polypeptide(L)'
;MLRSLGQRPVTGSDEDPRVAELRTAVSRLRRELATHPAEFPDRGIAEDELAALAAMALSGMPEIPRLRRSLLLIAGAIGSVSALSTGLADVRSAVELFGEPPRRR
;
A
#
# COMPACT_ATOMS: atom_id res chain seq x y z
N MET A 1 11.42 -0.34 -40.08
CA MET A 1 11.55 0.38 -38.79
C MET A 1 10.99 -0.51 -37.70
N LEU A 2 11.85 -0.99 -36.80
CA LEU A 2 11.50 -1.87 -35.69
C LEU A 2 10.57 -1.14 -34.72
N ARG A 3 9.34 -1.64 -34.54
CA ARG A 3 8.48 -1.22 -33.43
C ARG A 3 8.86 -2.05 -32.21
N SER A 4 9.47 -1.38 -31.24
CA SER A 4 9.87 -1.91 -29.95
C SER A 4 8.75 -2.73 -29.33
N LEU A 5 9.07 -4.00 -29.09
CA LEU A 5 8.26 -4.96 -28.37
C LEU A 5 7.93 -4.39 -26.99
N GLY A 6 6.64 -4.31 -26.68
CA GLY A 6 6.16 -4.00 -25.36
C GLY A 6 6.83 -4.92 -24.35
N GLN A 7 7.50 -4.31 -23.37
CA GLN A 7 8.04 -4.99 -22.21
C GLN A 7 6.87 -5.66 -21.49
N ARG A 8 6.65 -6.94 -21.78
CA ARG A 8 5.76 -7.82 -21.01
C ARG A 8 6.46 -8.06 -19.68
N PRO A 9 5.88 -7.69 -18.53
CA PRO A 9 6.41 -8.12 -17.25
C PRO A 9 6.32 -9.65 -17.21
N VAL A 10 7.48 -10.30 -17.19
CA VAL A 10 7.62 -11.74 -16.96
C VAL A 10 7.59 -11.94 -15.45
N THR A 11 6.39 -12.02 -14.88
CA THR A 11 6.16 -12.69 -13.60
C THR A 11 4.87 -13.48 -13.73
N GLY A 12 5.02 -14.79 -13.93
CA GLY A 12 3.90 -15.73 -13.87
C GLY A 12 3.43 -15.88 -12.43
N SER A 13 2.47 -15.05 -12.03
CA SER A 13 1.64 -15.28 -10.86
C SER A 13 0.25 -14.76 -11.19
N ASP A 14 -0.78 -15.54 -10.89
CA ASP A 14 -2.20 -15.12 -10.89
C ASP A 14 -2.49 -14.03 -9.82
N GLU A 15 -1.45 -13.29 -9.39
CA GLU A 15 -1.53 -12.26 -8.37
C GLU A 15 -2.07 -10.97 -9.00
N ASP A 16 -3.20 -10.50 -8.47
CA ASP A 16 -3.82 -9.25 -8.87
C ASP A 16 -2.79 -8.09 -8.79
N PRO A 17 -2.60 -7.30 -9.87
CA PRO A 17 -1.63 -6.21 -9.89
C PRO A 17 -1.85 -5.18 -8.76
N ARG A 18 -3.11 -5.03 -8.29
CA ARG A 18 -3.46 -4.16 -7.16
C ARG A 18 -2.84 -4.65 -5.85
N VAL A 19 -2.73 -5.97 -5.67
CA VAL A 19 -2.09 -6.58 -4.50
C VAL A 19 -0.58 -6.34 -4.53
N ALA A 20 0.06 -6.50 -5.69
CA ALA A 20 1.48 -6.22 -5.85
C ALA A 20 1.83 -4.75 -5.58
N GLU A 21 1.00 -3.82 -6.07
CA GLU A 21 1.17 -2.38 -5.85
C GLU A 21 1.02 -2.01 -4.37
N LEU A 22 -0.03 -2.53 -3.71
CA LEU A 22 -0.25 -2.30 -2.29
C LEU A 22 0.90 -2.84 -1.43
N ARG A 23 1.39 -4.05 -1.73
CA ARG A 23 2.54 -4.65 -1.02
C ARG A 23 3.80 -3.82 -1.19
N THR A 24 4.03 -3.26 -2.37
CA THR A 24 5.18 -2.40 -2.65
C THR A 24 5.10 -1.11 -1.83
N ALA A 25 3.95 -0.45 -1.85
CA ALA A 25 3.72 0.78 -1.09
C ALA A 25 3.87 0.55 0.43
N VAL A 26 3.27 -0.52 0.97
CA VAL A 26 3.41 -0.90 2.39
C VAL A 26 4.87 -1.18 2.74
N SER A 27 5.58 -1.93 1.90
CA SER A 27 6.99 -2.26 2.16
C SER A 27 7.87 -1.02 2.18
N ARG A 28 7.59 -0.04 1.31
CA ARG A 28 8.27 1.26 1.31
C ARG A 28 7.99 2.04 2.59
N LEU A 29 6.72 2.22 2.95
CA LEU A 29 6.35 2.99 4.15
C LEU A 29 6.91 2.35 5.43
N ARG A 30 6.92 1.00 5.52
CA ARG A 30 7.57 0.30 6.65
C ARG A 30 9.06 0.57 6.74
N ARG A 31 9.77 0.70 5.62
CA ARG A 31 11.20 1.08 5.62
C ARG A 31 11.38 2.53 6.04
N GLU A 32 10.57 3.43 5.52
CA GLU A 32 10.60 4.85 5.90
C GLU A 32 10.36 4.99 7.42
N LEU A 33 9.37 4.29 7.96
CA LEU A 33 9.11 4.17 9.40
C LEU A 33 10.30 3.60 10.18
N ALA A 34 10.86 2.48 9.71
CA ALA A 34 12.02 1.84 10.35
C ALA A 34 13.23 2.79 10.47
N THR A 35 13.44 3.61 9.45
CA THR A 35 14.54 4.58 9.39
C THR A 35 14.21 5.94 10.01
N HIS A 36 12.95 6.18 10.39
CA HIS A 36 12.54 7.48 10.93
C HIS A 36 13.08 7.64 12.36
N PRO A 37 13.89 8.68 12.63
CA PRO A 37 14.57 8.83 13.91
C PRO A 37 13.65 9.30 15.04
N ALA A 38 12.48 9.89 14.72
CA ALA A 38 11.56 10.35 15.75
C ALA A 38 10.78 9.18 16.34
N GLU A 39 10.75 9.12 17.67
CA GLU A 39 9.82 8.28 18.40
C GLU A 39 8.46 8.97 18.41
N PHE A 40 7.44 8.30 17.87
CA PHE A 40 6.05 8.76 17.98
C PHE A 40 5.23 7.70 18.73
N PRO A 41 4.29 8.11 19.62
CA PRO A 41 3.66 7.21 20.60
C PRO A 41 2.98 5.99 19.98
N ASP A 42 2.39 6.18 18.80
CA ASP A 42 1.56 5.17 18.14
C ASP A 42 2.30 4.40 17.04
N ARG A 43 3.65 4.41 17.05
CA ARG A 43 4.46 3.72 16.04
C ARG A 43 4.16 2.23 15.92
N GLY A 44 4.03 1.53 17.05
CA GLY A 44 3.68 0.10 17.05
C GLY A 44 2.32 -0.15 16.38
N ILE A 45 1.34 0.72 16.65
CA ILE A 45 0.01 0.65 16.03
C ILE A 45 0.11 0.83 14.51
N ALA A 46 0.89 1.82 14.05
CA ALA A 46 1.09 2.03 12.61
C ALA A 46 1.74 0.83 11.92
N GLU A 47 2.77 0.23 12.54
CA GLU A 47 3.47 -0.94 12.00
C GLU A 47 2.57 -2.20 11.97
N ASP A 48 1.79 -2.43 13.02
CA ASP A 48 0.83 -3.53 13.11
C ASP A 48 -0.29 -3.41 12.07
N GLU A 49 -0.86 -2.21 11.92
CA GLU A 49 -1.88 -1.93 10.91
C GLU A 49 -1.32 -2.08 9.48
N LEU A 50 -0.07 -1.68 9.23
CA LEU A 50 0.59 -1.92 7.93
C LEU A 50 0.77 -3.41 7.65
N ALA A 51 1.09 -4.21 8.67
CA ALA A 51 1.16 -5.67 8.54
C ALA A 51 -0.22 -6.28 8.26
N ALA A 52 -1.26 -5.84 8.97
CA ALA A 52 -2.64 -6.27 8.75
C ALA A 52 -3.12 -5.92 7.34
N LEU A 53 -2.77 -4.73 6.85
CA LEU A 53 -3.14 -4.26 5.51
C LEU A 53 -2.48 -5.09 4.41
N ALA A 54 -1.21 -5.46 4.56
CA ALA A 54 -0.54 -6.39 3.66
C ALA A 54 -1.17 -7.80 3.70
N ALA A 55 -1.52 -8.30 4.90
CA ALA A 55 -2.16 -9.61 5.05
C ALA A 55 -3.54 -9.66 4.40
N MET A 56 -4.34 -8.59 4.53
CA MET A 56 -5.64 -8.47 3.85
C MET A 56 -5.49 -8.50 2.34
N ALA A 57 -4.50 -7.79 1.79
CA ALA A 57 -4.23 -7.79 0.35
C ALA A 57 -3.91 -9.19 -0.18
N LEU A 58 -3.11 -9.96 0.57
CA LEU A 58 -2.72 -11.33 0.23
C LEU A 58 -3.88 -12.34 0.29
N SER A 59 -4.97 -12.04 1.01
CA SER A 59 -6.13 -12.93 1.12
C SER A 59 -6.98 -13.02 -0.16
N GLY A 60 -6.69 -12.21 -1.18
CA GLY A 60 -7.32 -12.28 -2.51
C GLY A 60 -8.68 -11.59 -2.63
N MET A 61 -9.39 -11.34 -1.52
CA MET A 61 -10.65 -10.58 -1.50
C MET A 61 -10.66 -9.56 -0.34
N PRO A 62 -9.81 -8.53 -0.38
CA PRO A 62 -9.78 -7.55 0.70
C PRO A 62 -11.09 -6.73 0.74
N GLU A 63 -11.68 -6.67 1.93
CA GLU A 63 -12.87 -5.84 2.18
C GLU A 63 -12.49 -4.35 2.12
N ILE A 64 -12.98 -3.62 1.11
CA ILE A 64 -12.69 -2.19 0.90
C ILE A 64 -12.94 -1.35 2.18
N PRO A 65 -14.05 -1.53 2.92
CA PRO A 65 -14.27 -0.79 4.16
C PRO A 65 -13.18 -1.05 5.20
N ARG A 66 -12.66 -2.27 5.26
CA ARG A 66 -11.62 -2.69 6.21
C ARG A 66 -10.25 -2.14 5.82
N LEU A 67 -9.90 -2.15 4.53
CA LEU A 67 -8.70 -1.49 4.01
C LEU A 67 -8.71 0.02 4.34
N ARG A 68 -9.84 0.69 4.08
CA ARG A 68 -9.99 2.13 4.36
C ARG A 68 -9.90 2.43 5.86
N ARG A 69 -10.50 1.58 6.71
CA ARG A 69 -10.38 1.72 8.16
C ARG A 69 -8.93 1.61 8.63
N SER A 70 -8.21 0.60 8.17
CA SER A 70 -6.80 0.40 8.53
C SER A 70 -5.93 1.58 8.07
N LEU A 71 -6.17 2.10 6.86
CA LEU A 71 -5.51 3.32 6.37
C LEU A 71 -5.75 4.53 7.27
N LEU A 72 -6.97 4.72 7.77
CA LEU A 72 -7.29 5.82 8.69
C LEU A 72 -6.58 5.66 10.04
N LEU A 73 -6.44 4.43 10.54
CA LEU A 73 -5.69 4.15 11.77
C LEU A 73 -4.20 4.44 11.59
N ILE A 74 -3.62 4.02 10.46
CA ILE A 74 -2.22 4.34 10.10
C ILE A 74 -2.02 5.85 10.01
N ALA A 75 -2.91 6.58 9.34
CA ALA A 75 -2.82 8.03 9.20
C ALA A 75 -2.95 8.74 10.56
N GLY A 76 -3.84 8.27 11.45
CA GLY A 76 -3.98 8.80 12.80
C GLY A 76 -2.75 8.54 13.67
N ALA A 77 -2.16 7.34 13.57
CA ALA A 77 -0.98 6.94 14.33
C ALA A 77 0.31 7.64 13.86
N ILE A 78 0.46 7.87 12.54
CA ILE A 78 1.58 8.63 11.97
C ILE A 78 1.42 10.14 12.20
N GLY A 79 0.19 10.65 12.15
CA GLY A 79 -0.10 12.09 12.26
C GLY A 79 0.45 12.91 11.09
N SER A 80 0.78 14.18 11.34
CA SER A 80 1.22 15.15 10.31
C SER A 80 2.71 15.08 9.97
N VAL A 81 3.35 13.90 10.06
CA VAL A 81 4.79 13.75 9.79
C VAL A 81 5.07 13.87 8.29
N SER A 82 5.52 15.04 7.85
CA SER A 82 5.77 15.32 6.43
C SER A 82 6.75 14.35 5.77
N ALA A 83 7.72 13.82 6.52
CA ALA A 83 8.70 12.84 6.02
C ALA A 83 8.06 11.51 5.56
N LEU A 84 6.87 11.18 6.08
CA LEU A 84 6.14 9.95 5.77
C LEU A 84 4.94 10.21 4.84
N SER A 85 4.70 11.47 4.47
CA SER A 85 3.54 11.87 3.67
C SER A 85 3.50 11.20 2.29
N THR A 86 4.65 11.08 1.63
CA THR A 86 4.76 10.42 0.32
C THR A 86 4.45 8.93 0.42
N GLY A 87 5.08 8.20 1.34
CA GLY A 87 4.81 6.78 1.54
C GLY A 87 3.35 6.51 1.95
N LEU A 88 2.75 7.39 2.76
CA LEU A 88 1.34 7.30 3.13
C LEU A 88 0.40 7.57 1.94
N ALA A 89 0.74 8.53 1.07
CA ALA A 89 -0.01 8.83 -0.14
C ALA A 89 0.05 7.68 -1.17
N ASP A 90 1.19 7.01 -1.28
CA ASP A 90 1.35 5.81 -2.12
C ASP A 90 0.44 4.68 -1.62
N VAL A 91 0.42 4.39 -0.31
CA VAL A 91 -0.46 3.37 0.28
C VAL A 91 -1.94 3.72 0.06
N ARG A 92 -2.30 5.00 0.24
CA ARG A 92 -3.67 5.47 -0.03
C ARG A 92 -4.07 5.21 -1.48
N SER A 93 -3.25 5.60 -2.44
CA SER A 93 -3.49 5.40 -3.87
C SER A 93 -3.71 3.92 -4.19
N ALA A 94 -2.87 3.05 -3.63
CA ALA A 94 -2.99 1.61 -3.82
C ALA A 94 -4.26 1.01 -3.19
N VAL A 95 -4.72 1.51 -2.04
CA VAL A 95 -6.02 1.12 -1.44
C VAL A 95 -7.19 1.55 -2.33
N GLU A 96 -7.12 2.74 -2.95
CA GLU A 96 -8.18 3.26 -3.81
C GLU A 96 -8.41 2.38 -5.06
N LEU A 97 -7.38 1.67 -5.55
CA LEU A 97 -7.50 0.72 -6.67
C LEU A 97 -8.44 -0.47 -6.38
N PHE A 98 -8.66 -0.81 -5.12
CA PHE A 98 -9.63 -1.86 -4.75
C PHE A 98 -11.07 -1.35 -4.80
N GLY A 99 -11.29 -0.04 -4.66
CA GLY A 99 -12.61 0.58 -4.61
C GLY A 99 -13.11 1.14 -5.95
N GLU A 100 -12.25 1.27 -6.96
CA GLU A 100 -12.63 1.70 -8.30
C GLU A 100 -13.12 0.46 -9.10
N PRO A 101 -14.34 0.47 -9.68
CA PRO A 101 -14.72 -0.55 -10.65
C PRO A 101 -13.68 -0.59 -11.78
N PRO A 102 -13.29 -1.77 -12.30
CA PRO A 102 -12.27 -1.83 -13.34
C PRO A 102 -12.69 -0.94 -14.49
N ARG A 103 -11.97 0.18 -14.69
CA ARG A 103 -12.24 1.12 -15.78
C ARG A 103 -12.12 0.33 -17.08
N ARG A 104 -13.28 -0.07 -17.65
CA ARG A 104 -13.39 -0.62 -18.99
C ARG A 104 -12.78 0.44 -19.93
N ARG A 105 -11.57 0.17 -20.41
CA ARG A 105 -11.03 0.82 -21.61
C ARG A 105 -11.69 0.20 -22.84
#